data_AF-S9PS11-F1
#
_entry.id   AF-S9PS11-F1
#
_cell.length_a   1.000
_cell.length_b   1.000
_cell.length_c   1.000
_cell.angle_alpha   90.00
_cell.angle_beta   90.00
_cell.angle_gamma   90.00
#
_symmetry.space_group_name_H-M   'P 1'
#
loop_
_entity.id
_entity.type
_entity.pdbx_description
1 polymer ?
#
loop_
_entity_poly.entity_id
_entity_poly.type
_entity_poly.pdbx_seq_one_letter_code
_entity_poly.pdbx_strand_id
1 'polypeptide(L)'
;MKKLMLGLGLLGLASCGGGSGDLTITTYGEDYIEKEIPATAFADGWSVKFSKFLVTVGEVKVASHDGKVAAESMGARVFDVHKPGPVTVQSFTGLPAADWDTVSYAIAPSTSAEAGNASAEDVELMKTNGWSVFVEGVATKGTETKRFGWGFPTNTLYEKCEHPDLGAGVTVPNGGEEMLQFTIHGDHLFFDDLQSSDAKMRFDALAAADKVGIIGADGQITLEELAQVDLTQLPPDQYNTGGASKVRNLRDFVTALVRTVGHYRGQGECAPRVR
;
A
#
# COMPACT_ATOMS: atom_id res chain seq x y z
N MET A 1 77.32 27.81 -13.61
CA MET A 1 76.11 28.41 -12.99
C MET A 1 74.94 27.47 -13.28
N LYS A 2 74.50 26.71 -12.26
CA LYS A 2 73.43 25.71 -12.38
C LYS A 2 72.07 26.43 -12.39
N LYS A 3 71.31 26.34 -13.48
CA LYS A 3 69.91 26.81 -13.53
C LYS A 3 69.03 25.76 -12.86
N LEU A 4 68.50 26.12 -11.69
CA LEU A 4 67.53 25.32 -10.95
C LEU A 4 66.15 25.51 -11.61
N MET A 5 65.54 24.42 -12.05
CA MET A 5 64.16 24.37 -12.52
C MET A 5 63.23 24.59 -11.32
N LEU A 6 62.28 25.52 -11.45
CA LEU A 6 61.16 25.68 -10.52
C LEU A 6 59.91 25.13 -11.21
N GLY A 7 59.61 23.86 -10.95
CA GLY A 7 58.35 23.24 -11.35
C GLY A 7 57.24 23.69 -10.41
N LEU A 8 56.29 24.46 -10.93
CA LEU A 8 55.08 24.85 -10.22
C LEU A 8 54.11 23.66 -10.27
N GLY A 9 54.15 22.81 -9.24
CA GLY A 9 53.19 21.72 -9.06
C GLY A 9 51.82 22.29 -8.70
N LEU A 10 50.86 22.22 -9.62
CA LEU A 10 49.45 22.36 -9.30
C LEU A 10 49.05 21.15 -8.43
N LEU A 11 48.87 21.37 -7.13
CA LEU A 11 48.10 20.46 -6.29
C LEU A 11 46.64 20.54 -6.76
N GLY A 12 46.21 19.53 -7.51
CA GLY A 12 44.79 19.27 -7.71
C GLY A 12 44.15 18.89 -6.38
N LEU A 13 43.28 19.76 -5.87
CA LEU A 13 42.33 19.39 -4.82
C LEU A 13 41.37 18.38 -5.44
N ALA A 14 41.61 17.08 -5.21
CA ALA A 14 40.62 16.05 -5.42
C ALA A 14 39.49 16.30 -4.40
N SER A 15 38.46 17.03 -4.82
CA SER A 15 37.20 17.04 -4.12
C SER A 15 36.69 15.60 -4.12
N CYS A 16 36.71 14.94 -2.96
CA CYS A 16 35.87 13.76 -2.70
C CYS A 16 34.41 14.23 -2.65
N GLY A 17 33.91 14.79 -3.74
CA GLY A 17 32.49 15.09 -3.90
C GLY A 17 31.80 13.75 -4.06
N GLY A 18 31.11 13.31 -3.02
CA GLY A 18 30.19 12.18 -3.13
C GLY A 18 29.23 12.44 -4.28
N GLY A 19 28.99 11.42 -5.10
CA GLY A 19 28.06 11.51 -6.21
C GLY A 19 26.65 11.90 -5.76
N SER A 20 25.82 12.33 -6.70
CA SER A 20 24.40 12.59 -6.47
C SER A 20 23.56 12.00 -7.57
N GLY A 21 22.34 11.56 -7.25
CA GLY A 21 21.35 11.08 -8.20
C GLY A 21 19.94 11.47 -7.81
N ASP A 22 18.99 11.14 -8.67
CA ASP A 22 17.58 11.43 -8.47
C ASP A 22 16.82 10.15 -8.07
N LEU A 23 15.72 10.33 -7.34
CA LEU A 23 14.83 9.26 -6.93
C LEU A 23 13.38 9.66 -7.22
N THR A 24 12.69 8.85 -8.02
CA THR A 24 11.26 8.98 -8.23
C THR A 24 10.53 7.78 -7.64
N ILE A 25 9.53 8.10 -6.81
CA ILE A 25 8.68 7.14 -6.13
C ILE A 25 7.32 7.16 -6.82
N THR A 26 6.85 5.98 -7.21
CA THR A 26 5.55 5.80 -7.87
C THR A 26 4.65 4.85 -7.10
N THR A 27 3.34 4.88 -7.36
CA THR A 27 2.38 3.90 -6.87
C THR A 27 1.52 3.34 -7.99
N TYR A 28 1.07 2.10 -7.83
CA TYR A 28 0.08 1.44 -8.70
C TYR A 28 -0.64 0.33 -7.94
N GLY A 29 -1.79 -0.09 -8.46
CA GLY A 29 -2.52 -1.27 -7.98
C GLY A 29 -2.13 -2.49 -8.81
N GLU A 30 -2.08 -3.66 -8.19
CA GLU A 30 -1.84 -4.89 -8.93
C GLU A 30 -2.93 -5.20 -9.97
N ASP A 31 -2.67 -6.19 -10.83
CA ASP A 31 -3.61 -6.63 -11.88
C ASP A 31 -5.00 -7.01 -11.34
N TYR A 32 -5.06 -7.53 -10.12
CA TYR A 32 -6.32 -7.84 -9.43
C TYR A 32 -7.15 -6.61 -9.08
N ILE A 33 -6.52 -5.46 -8.83
CA ILE A 33 -7.21 -4.19 -8.63
C ILE A 33 -7.63 -3.60 -9.99
N GLU A 34 -6.71 -3.56 -10.96
CA GLU A 34 -6.94 -2.91 -12.26
C GLU A 34 -7.90 -3.69 -13.19
N LYS A 35 -8.05 -5.00 -12.98
CA LYS A 35 -8.82 -5.89 -13.88
C LYS A 35 -9.86 -6.71 -13.11
N GLU A 36 -9.44 -7.81 -12.51
CA GLU A 36 -10.32 -8.81 -11.90
C GLU A 36 -9.49 -9.77 -11.06
N ILE A 37 -9.99 -10.11 -9.87
CA ILE A 37 -9.58 -11.32 -9.17
C ILE A 37 -10.43 -12.47 -9.73
N PRO A 38 -9.83 -13.45 -10.43
CA PRO A 38 -10.59 -14.49 -11.11
C PRO A 38 -11.15 -15.51 -10.11
N ALA A 39 -12.24 -16.19 -10.50
CA ALA A 39 -12.86 -17.24 -9.69
C ALA A 39 -11.91 -18.36 -9.25
N THR A 40 -10.86 -18.63 -10.03
CA THR A 40 -9.84 -19.64 -9.70
C THR A 40 -8.91 -19.24 -8.57
N ALA A 41 -8.85 -17.95 -8.21
CA ALA A 41 -8.03 -17.46 -7.12
C ALA A 41 -8.74 -17.57 -5.75
N PHE A 42 -10.07 -17.58 -5.74
CA PHE A 42 -10.87 -17.78 -4.53
C PHE A 42 -11.09 -19.26 -4.24
N ALA A 43 -10.89 -19.68 -2.99
CA ALA A 43 -11.13 -21.06 -2.55
C ALA A 43 -12.60 -21.48 -2.64
N ASP A 44 -13.51 -20.52 -2.71
CA ASP A 44 -14.96 -20.69 -2.81
C ASP A 44 -15.54 -20.24 -4.17
N GLY A 45 -14.70 -19.93 -5.16
CA GLY A 45 -15.11 -19.75 -6.55
C GLY A 45 -15.79 -18.43 -6.89
N TRP A 46 -15.64 -17.41 -6.04
CA TRP A 46 -16.07 -16.04 -6.35
C TRP A 46 -15.07 -15.32 -7.24
N SER A 47 -15.55 -14.44 -8.11
CA SER A 47 -14.71 -13.44 -8.78
C SER A 47 -15.01 -12.06 -8.24
N VAL A 48 -14.03 -11.15 -8.26
CA VAL A 48 -14.21 -9.75 -7.83
C VAL A 48 -13.67 -8.80 -8.90
N LYS A 49 -14.46 -7.78 -9.22
CA LYS A 49 -14.03 -6.63 -10.02
C LYS A 49 -14.21 -5.37 -9.20
N PHE A 50 -13.12 -4.64 -9.01
CA PHE A 50 -13.19 -3.29 -8.45
C PHE A 50 -13.69 -2.32 -9.52
N SER A 51 -14.40 -1.28 -9.10
CA SER A 51 -14.70 -0.08 -9.89
C SER A 51 -13.91 1.12 -9.38
N LYS A 52 -13.43 1.06 -8.13
CA LYS A 52 -12.66 2.10 -7.47
C LYS A 52 -11.78 1.52 -6.38
N PHE A 53 -10.55 2.00 -6.30
CA PHE A 53 -9.64 1.68 -5.20
C PHE A 53 -8.81 2.91 -4.86
N LEU A 54 -9.24 3.65 -3.82
CA LEU A 54 -8.58 4.86 -3.36
C LEU A 54 -7.64 4.56 -2.20
N VAL A 55 -6.43 5.11 -2.25
CA VAL A 55 -5.45 5.07 -1.15
C VAL A 55 -4.88 6.45 -0.88
N THR A 56 -4.82 6.84 0.40
CA THR A 56 -4.15 8.07 0.84
C THR A 56 -2.72 7.74 1.25
N VAL A 57 -1.74 8.04 0.39
CA VAL A 57 -0.32 7.78 0.63
C VAL A 57 0.38 9.06 1.08
N GLY A 58 1.22 8.98 2.10
CA GLY A 58 2.03 10.10 2.58
C GLY A 58 3.21 9.66 3.44
N GLU A 59 3.83 10.62 4.14
CA GLU A 59 4.96 10.38 5.07
C GLU A 59 6.09 9.54 4.48
N VAL A 60 6.46 9.86 3.24
CA VAL A 60 7.51 9.15 2.52
C VAL A 60 8.86 9.56 3.09
N LYS A 61 9.69 8.56 3.44
CA LYS A 61 11.02 8.79 3.99
C LYS A 61 12.03 7.79 3.43
N VAL A 62 13.21 8.31 3.11
CA VAL A 62 14.40 7.55 2.72
C VAL A 62 15.54 7.94 3.65
N ALA A 63 16.09 6.97 4.35
CA ALA A 63 17.09 7.16 5.38
C ALA A 63 18.02 5.94 5.47
N SER A 64 19.05 6.06 6.30
CA SER A 64 19.88 4.94 6.75
C SER A 64 19.50 4.50 8.17
N HIS A 65 19.90 3.29 8.54
CA HIS A 65 19.64 2.68 9.85
C HIS A 65 20.22 3.49 11.03
N ASP A 66 21.25 4.30 10.80
CA ASP A 66 21.84 5.22 11.78
C ASP A 66 21.05 6.53 11.96
N GLY A 67 19.96 6.69 11.20
CA GLY A 67 19.02 7.81 11.30
C GLY A 67 19.32 8.99 10.38
N LYS A 68 20.36 8.93 9.53
CA LYS A 68 20.60 9.98 8.54
C LYS A 68 19.51 9.95 7.47
N VAL A 69 18.85 11.09 7.26
CA VAL A 69 17.76 11.25 6.29
C VAL A 69 18.32 11.75 4.96
N ALA A 70 18.02 11.05 3.88
CA ALA A 70 18.32 11.48 2.51
C ALA A 70 17.20 12.37 1.97
N ALA A 71 15.96 11.92 2.18
CA ALA A 71 14.76 12.52 1.65
C ALA A 71 13.57 12.26 2.56
N GLU A 72 12.69 13.24 2.68
CA GLU A 72 11.41 13.11 3.37
C GLU A 72 10.34 14.00 2.73
N SER A 73 9.10 13.53 2.72
CA SER A 73 7.92 14.30 2.32
C SER A 73 6.75 13.92 3.22
N MET A 74 6.22 14.90 3.94
CA MET A 74 5.07 14.74 4.82
C MET A 74 3.72 14.95 4.11
N GLY A 75 3.75 15.38 2.84
CA GLY A 75 2.54 15.59 2.05
C GLY A 75 1.79 14.29 1.85
N ALA A 76 0.47 14.32 2.03
CA ALA A 76 -0.41 13.20 1.76
C ALA A 76 -1.14 13.43 0.44
N ARG A 77 -1.30 12.39 -0.37
CA ARG A 77 -2.01 12.43 -1.65
C ARG A 77 -2.94 11.24 -1.79
N VAL A 78 -4.11 11.46 -2.38
CA VAL A 78 -5.06 10.38 -2.71
C VAL A 78 -4.80 9.88 -4.12
N PHE A 79 -4.65 8.57 -4.26
CA PHE A 79 -4.47 7.88 -5.53
C PHE A 79 -5.64 6.94 -5.77
N ASP A 80 -6.14 6.94 -7.00
CA ASP A 80 -7.03 5.89 -7.50
C ASP A 80 -6.16 4.85 -8.21
N VAL A 81 -5.91 3.73 -7.53
CA VAL A 81 -5.04 2.65 -7.99
C VAL A 81 -5.78 1.56 -8.76
N HIS A 82 -7.09 1.75 -9.00
CA HIS A 82 -7.81 1.00 -10.04
C HIS A 82 -7.47 1.52 -11.45
N LYS A 83 -7.12 2.81 -11.58
CA LYS A 83 -6.61 3.35 -12.84
C LYS A 83 -5.22 2.76 -13.11
N PRO A 84 -4.92 2.34 -14.36
CA PRO A 84 -3.62 1.83 -14.72
C PRO A 84 -2.48 2.76 -14.30
N GLY A 85 -1.54 2.22 -13.52
CA GLY A 85 -0.32 2.90 -13.10
C GLY A 85 0.88 2.65 -14.02
N PRO A 86 2.11 2.99 -13.58
CA PRO A 86 2.44 3.68 -12.33
C PRO A 86 2.20 5.19 -12.37
N VAL A 87 1.91 5.79 -11.21
CA VAL A 87 1.73 7.23 -11.02
C VAL A 87 2.72 7.77 -10.00
N THR A 88 3.35 8.92 -10.27
CA THR A 88 4.31 9.55 -9.36
C THR A 88 3.66 9.96 -8.03
N VAL A 89 4.25 9.47 -6.94
CA VAL A 89 3.97 9.90 -5.57
C VAL A 89 4.82 11.11 -5.23
N GLN A 90 6.14 10.99 -5.43
CA GLN A 90 7.14 12.00 -5.06
C GLN A 90 8.39 11.85 -5.92
N SER A 91 9.04 12.98 -6.22
CA SER A 91 10.39 12.99 -6.80
C SER A 91 11.34 13.78 -5.91
N PHE A 92 12.57 13.30 -5.81
CA PHE A 92 13.67 13.93 -5.09
C PHE A 92 14.86 14.03 -6.01
N THR A 93 15.54 15.18 -6.03
CA THR A 93 16.67 15.42 -6.92
C THR A 93 17.94 15.71 -6.14
N GLY A 94 19.09 15.33 -6.71
CA GLY A 94 20.40 15.60 -6.12
C GLY A 94 20.63 14.95 -4.76
N LEU A 95 20.01 13.78 -4.52
CA LEU A 95 20.24 13.00 -3.31
C LEU A 95 21.66 12.43 -3.30
N PRO A 96 22.33 12.32 -2.13
CA PRO A 96 23.63 11.67 -2.08
C PRO A 96 23.55 10.23 -2.59
N ALA A 97 24.43 9.90 -3.53
CA ALA A 97 24.55 8.57 -4.09
C ALA A 97 25.07 7.60 -3.03
N ALA A 98 24.21 6.69 -2.59
CA ALA A 98 24.46 5.73 -1.53
C ALA A 98 23.35 4.69 -1.48
N ASP A 99 23.60 3.59 -0.75
CA ASP A 99 22.57 2.67 -0.31
C ASP A 99 21.87 3.26 0.93
N TRP A 100 20.56 3.43 0.82
CA TRP A 100 19.69 3.93 1.88
C TRP A 100 18.78 2.79 2.31
N ASP A 101 19.18 2.08 3.35
CA ASP A 101 18.57 0.81 3.80
C ASP A 101 17.23 0.97 4.54
N THR A 102 16.75 2.20 4.75
CA THR A 102 15.49 2.48 5.44
C THR A 102 14.57 3.29 4.53
N VAL A 103 13.53 2.62 4.02
CA VAL A 103 12.41 3.28 3.35
C VAL A 103 11.14 3.09 4.19
N SER A 104 10.35 4.15 4.30
CA SER A 104 9.02 4.10 4.91
C SER A 104 8.03 5.00 4.19
N TYR A 105 6.76 4.65 4.31
CA TYR A 105 5.62 5.47 3.88
C TYR A 105 4.40 5.14 4.74
N ALA A 106 3.36 5.98 4.69
CA ALA A 106 2.12 5.72 5.38
C ALA A 106 0.95 5.60 4.40
N ILE A 107 0.04 4.67 4.68
CA ILE A 107 -1.34 4.74 4.20
C ILE A 107 -2.18 5.13 5.40
N ALA A 108 -2.62 6.40 5.41
CA ALA A 108 -3.24 7.00 6.58
C ALA A 108 -4.24 8.10 6.19
N PRO A 109 -5.29 8.34 6.98
CA PRO A 109 -6.22 9.44 6.70
C PRO A 109 -5.49 10.77 6.84
N SER A 110 -5.81 11.73 5.99
CA SER A 110 -5.27 13.09 6.08
C SER A 110 -6.30 14.11 5.64
N THR A 111 -6.57 15.10 6.51
CA THR A 111 -7.45 16.23 6.20
C THR A 111 -6.79 17.25 5.26
N SER A 112 -5.48 17.16 5.06
CA SER A 112 -4.73 17.98 4.11
C SER A 112 -4.30 17.20 2.87
N ALA A 113 -4.91 16.05 2.61
CA ALA A 113 -4.58 15.26 1.42
C ALA A 113 -4.89 16.05 0.13
N GLU A 114 -3.94 16.00 -0.81
CA GLU A 114 -4.09 16.55 -2.16
C GLU A 114 -4.42 15.44 -3.17
N ALA A 115 -4.74 15.81 -4.40
CA ALA A 115 -4.91 14.83 -5.48
C ALA A 115 -3.54 14.30 -5.95
N GLY A 116 -3.39 12.97 -5.99
CA GLY A 116 -2.41 12.31 -6.85
C GLY A 116 -2.99 12.19 -8.27
N ASN A 117 -3.58 11.05 -8.59
CA ASN A 117 -4.41 10.83 -9.80
C ASN A 117 -5.92 10.66 -9.51
N ALA A 118 -6.33 10.74 -8.23
CA ALA A 118 -7.73 10.72 -7.84
C ALA A 118 -8.46 12.00 -8.30
N SER A 119 -9.78 11.93 -8.48
CA SER A 119 -10.57 13.13 -8.78
C SER A 119 -10.71 14.03 -7.54
N ALA A 120 -11.14 15.28 -7.74
CA ALA A 120 -11.39 16.19 -6.63
C ALA A 120 -12.51 15.66 -5.72
N GLU A 121 -13.54 15.03 -6.28
CA GLU A 121 -14.64 14.42 -5.53
C GLU A 121 -14.14 13.26 -4.67
N ASP A 122 -13.23 12.43 -5.19
CA ASP A 122 -12.64 11.31 -4.46
C ASP A 122 -11.73 11.79 -3.32
N VAL A 123 -10.96 12.85 -3.54
CA VAL A 123 -10.16 13.47 -2.47
C VAL A 123 -11.06 13.99 -1.35
N GLU A 124 -12.14 14.71 -1.70
CA GLU A 124 -13.08 15.22 -0.70
C GLU A 124 -13.86 14.10 0.00
N LEU A 125 -14.21 13.01 -0.69
CA LEU A 125 -14.82 11.82 -0.10
C LEU A 125 -13.91 11.23 0.99
N MET A 126 -12.63 11.00 0.66
CA MET A 126 -11.65 10.44 1.59
C MET A 126 -11.43 11.34 2.80
N LYS A 127 -11.30 12.66 2.60
CA LYS A 127 -11.13 13.65 3.66
C LYS A 127 -12.35 13.74 4.58
N THR A 128 -13.55 13.83 3.99
CA THR A 128 -14.81 14.01 4.72
C THR A 128 -15.08 12.84 5.67
N ASN A 129 -14.82 11.61 5.20
CA ASN A 129 -15.08 10.41 5.98
C ASN A 129 -13.88 9.96 6.84
N GLY A 130 -12.74 10.65 6.73
CA GLY A 130 -11.52 10.30 7.46
C GLY A 130 -10.96 8.94 7.06
N TRP A 131 -11.01 8.60 5.77
CA TRP A 131 -10.53 7.33 5.23
C TRP A 131 -9.10 7.40 4.71
N SER A 132 -8.40 6.29 4.86
CA SER A 132 -7.09 6.03 4.24
C SER A 132 -7.19 5.09 3.06
N VAL A 133 -8.18 4.21 3.06
CA VAL A 133 -8.51 3.29 1.97
C VAL A 133 -10.01 3.34 1.72
N PHE A 134 -10.43 3.43 0.46
CA PHE A 134 -11.81 3.21 0.05
C PHE A 134 -11.83 2.28 -1.16
N VAL A 135 -12.70 1.28 -1.13
CA VAL A 135 -12.87 0.34 -2.23
C VAL A 135 -14.33 0.22 -2.61
N GLU A 136 -14.57 0.08 -3.90
CA GLU A 136 -15.88 -0.24 -4.46
C GLU A 136 -15.73 -1.36 -5.49
N GLY A 137 -16.64 -2.33 -5.47
CA GLY A 137 -16.59 -3.43 -6.40
C GLY A 137 -17.82 -4.32 -6.43
N VAL A 138 -17.75 -5.31 -7.30
CA VAL A 138 -18.76 -6.32 -7.53
C VAL A 138 -18.12 -7.70 -7.43
N ALA A 139 -18.73 -8.58 -6.64
CA ALA A 139 -18.36 -9.99 -6.54
C ALA A 139 -19.43 -10.86 -7.20
N THR A 140 -19.02 -11.91 -7.93
CA THR A 140 -19.96 -12.83 -8.57
C THR A 140 -19.58 -14.30 -8.40
N LYS A 141 -20.59 -15.16 -8.23
CA LYS A 141 -20.48 -16.63 -8.18
C LYS A 141 -21.71 -17.26 -8.84
N GLY A 142 -21.53 -17.84 -10.03
CA GLY A 142 -22.64 -18.32 -10.84
C GLY A 142 -23.62 -17.19 -11.19
N THR A 143 -24.86 -17.28 -10.72
CA THR A 143 -25.88 -16.23 -10.90
C THR A 143 -25.94 -15.24 -9.73
N GLU A 144 -25.20 -15.48 -8.64
CA GLU A 144 -25.17 -14.60 -7.49
C GLU A 144 -24.27 -13.40 -7.76
N THR A 145 -24.72 -12.22 -7.35
CA THR A 145 -23.98 -10.97 -7.47
C THR A 145 -24.13 -10.17 -6.18
N LYS A 146 -22.99 -9.74 -5.63
CA LYS A 146 -22.90 -8.87 -4.47
C LYS A 146 -22.11 -7.63 -4.83
N ARG A 147 -22.47 -6.51 -4.26
CA ARG A 147 -21.78 -5.23 -4.40
C ARG A 147 -21.24 -4.82 -3.04
N PHE A 148 -20.16 -4.05 -3.05
CA PHE A 148 -19.60 -3.50 -1.82
C PHE A 148 -19.00 -2.13 -2.07
N GLY A 149 -19.04 -1.30 -1.03
CA GLY A 149 -18.42 0.02 -0.97
C GLY A 149 -17.94 0.25 0.45
N TRP A 150 -16.65 0.10 0.71
CA TRP A 150 -16.07 0.10 2.05
C TRP A 150 -14.99 1.16 2.19
N GLY A 151 -15.15 2.01 3.21
CA GLY A 151 -14.15 2.99 3.60
C GLY A 151 -13.53 2.65 4.96
N PHE A 152 -12.20 2.72 5.03
CA PHE A 152 -11.43 2.32 6.20
C PHE A 152 -10.59 3.50 6.72
N PRO A 153 -10.68 3.84 8.02
CA PRO A 153 -9.91 4.92 8.63
C PRO A 153 -8.56 4.44 9.17
N THR A 154 -7.97 3.39 8.59
CA THR A 154 -6.74 2.79 9.16
C THR A 154 -5.56 3.75 9.05
N ASN A 155 -4.84 3.95 10.14
CA ASN A 155 -3.56 4.65 10.13
C ASN A 155 -2.43 3.62 10.23
N THR A 156 -1.75 3.39 9.11
CA THR A 156 -0.70 2.38 9.00
C THR A 156 0.58 3.02 8.47
N LEU A 157 1.65 2.90 9.26
CA LEU A 157 3.01 3.19 8.81
C LEU A 157 3.63 1.89 8.30
N TYR A 158 4.14 1.91 7.08
CA TYR A 158 4.92 0.84 6.48
C TYR A 158 6.39 1.21 6.64
N GLU A 159 7.12 0.48 7.47
CA GLU A 159 8.52 0.76 7.79
C GLU A 159 9.42 -0.43 7.45
N LYS A 160 10.72 -0.17 7.29
CA LYS A 160 11.72 -1.21 6.98
C LYS A 160 11.37 -1.99 5.71
N CYS A 161 11.01 -1.26 4.65
CA CYS A 161 10.64 -1.88 3.38
C CYS A 161 11.82 -2.62 2.75
N GLU A 162 11.59 -3.85 2.34
CA GLU A 162 12.59 -4.75 1.74
C GLU A 162 11.98 -5.60 0.63
N HIS A 163 12.80 -5.96 -0.35
CA HIS A 163 12.43 -6.92 -1.38
C HIS A 163 13.37 -8.13 -1.30
N PRO A 164 12.86 -9.38 -1.37
CA PRO A 164 13.68 -10.59 -1.21
C PRO A 164 14.92 -10.62 -2.11
N ASP A 165 14.77 -10.16 -3.36
CA ASP A 165 15.87 -10.16 -4.35
C ASP A 165 16.71 -8.87 -4.37
N LEU A 166 16.20 -7.74 -3.86
CA LEU A 166 16.88 -6.43 -3.97
C LEU A 166 17.42 -5.93 -2.62
N GLY A 167 17.00 -6.54 -1.51
CA GLY A 167 17.36 -6.12 -0.17
C GLY A 167 16.50 -4.98 0.38
N ALA A 168 16.98 -4.42 1.49
CA ALA A 168 16.30 -3.35 2.21
C ALA A 168 16.53 -1.98 1.55
N GLY A 169 15.48 -1.16 1.53
CA GLY A 169 15.56 0.23 1.09
C GLY A 169 15.91 0.41 -0.38
N VAL A 170 16.71 1.43 -0.71
CA VAL A 170 16.97 1.87 -2.09
C VAL A 170 18.39 2.37 -2.30
N THR A 171 18.97 2.05 -3.45
CA THR A 171 20.24 2.61 -3.91
C THR A 171 19.99 3.86 -4.75
N VAL A 172 20.48 5.01 -4.30
CA VAL A 172 20.53 6.23 -5.13
C VAL A 172 21.81 6.17 -5.98
N PRO A 173 21.71 6.26 -7.32
CA PRO A 173 22.87 6.12 -8.20
C PRO A 173 23.76 7.36 -8.19
N ASN A 174 25.02 7.19 -8.60
CA ASN A 174 25.92 8.32 -8.88
C ASN A 174 25.64 8.85 -10.29
N GLY A 175 24.74 9.82 -10.37
CA GLY A 175 24.16 10.33 -11.62
C GLY A 175 22.98 9.47 -12.10
N GLY A 176 22.07 10.07 -12.85
CA GLY A 176 20.84 9.42 -13.32
C GLY A 176 19.74 9.39 -12.26
N GLU A 177 18.76 8.51 -12.49
CA GLU A 177 17.52 8.41 -11.72
C GLU A 177 17.27 6.94 -11.34
N GLU A 178 16.88 6.72 -10.09
CA GLU A 178 16.30 5.45 -9.62
C GLU A 178 14.79 5.57 -9.50
N MET A 179 14.07 4.52 -9.91
CA MET A 179 12.62 4.43 -9.75
C MET A 179 12.26 3.40 -8.67
N LEU A 180 11.53 3.87 -7.66
CA LEU A 180 11.02 3.06 -6.56
C LEU A 180 9.50 2.97 -6.65
N GLN A 181 8.95 1.80 -6.36
CA GLN A 181 7.51 1.58 -6.47
C GLN A 181 6.94 1.20 -5.10
N PHE A 182 5.85 1.86 -4.70
CA PHE A 182 4.90 1.32 -3.75
C PHE A 182 3.82 0.58 -4.55
N THR A 183 3.46 -0.62 -4.13
CA THR A 183 2.47 -1.44 -4.83
C THR A 183 1.30 -1.68 -3.90
N ILE A 184 0.08 -1.60 -4.41
CA ILE A 184 -1.13 -1.87 -3.64
C ILE A 184 -1.73 -3.20 -4.09
N HIS A 185 -1.98 -4.08 -3.13
CA HIS A 185 -2.56 -5.41 -3.35
C HIS A 185 -3.98 -5.47 -2.81
N GLY A 186 -4.92 -5.86 -3.68
CA GLY A 186 -6.35 -5.85 -3.40
C GLY A 186 -6.89 -7.20 -2.93
N ASP A 187 -6.20 -8.29 -3.29
CA ASP A 187 -6.48 -9.65 -2.82
C ASP A 187 -6.40 -9.79 -1.30
N HIS A 188 -5.53 -9.01 -0.65
CA HIS A 188 -5.39 -8.93 0.80
C HIS A 188 -6.72 -8.73 1.51
N LEU A 189 -7.68 -7.99 0.93
CA LEU A 189 -9.01 -7.76 1.53
C LEU A 189 -9.82 -9.04 1.75
N PHE A 190 -9.45 -10.13 1.07
CA PHE A 190 -10.22 -11.36 1.00
C PHE A 190 -9.52 -12.57 1.59
N PHE A 191 -8.32 -12.42 2.15
CA PHE A 191 -7.65 -13.53 2.83
C PHE A 191 -8.45 -14.02 4.04
N ASP A 192 -8.30 -15.30 4.37
CA ASP A 192 -8.94 -15.97 5.50
C ASP A 192 -7.99 -16.17 6.70
N ASP A 193 -6.80 -15.58 6.68
CA ASP A 193 -5.84 -15.63 7.78
C ASP A 193 -5.06 -14.31 7.84
N LEU A 194 -4.88 -13.76 9.05
CA LEU A 194 -4.16 -12.48 9.24
C LEU A 194 -2.63 -12.62 9.29
N GLN A 195 -2.09 -13.84 9.33
CA GLN A 195 -0.68 -14.09 9.63
C GLN A 195 -0.04 -15.15 8.74
N SER A 196 -0.83 -16.08 8.19
CA SER A 196 -0.32 -17.18 7.37
C SER A 196 0.02 -16.70 5.95
N SER A 197 1.21 -17.08 5.48
CA SER A 197 1.58 -16.95 4.06
C SER A 197 0.78 -17.89 3.14
N ASP A 198 0.12 -18.91 3.72
CA ASP A 198 -0.73 -19.86 3.00
C ASP A 198 -2.22 -19.47 3.03
N ALA A 199 -2.53 -18.22 3.43
CA ALA A 199 -3.87 -17.69 3.48
C ALA A 199 -4.57 -17.84 2.12
N LYS A 200 -5.88 -18.10 2.15
CA LYS A 200 -6.69 -18.28 0.95
C LYS A 200 -7.67 -17.13 0.84
N MET A 201 -7.91 -16.69 -0.40
CA MET A 201 -9.00 -15.77 -0.66
C MET A 201 -10.36 -16.46 -0.52
N ARG A 202 -11.30 -15.80 0.18
CA ARG A 202 -12.67 -16.25 0.41
C ARG A 202 -13.65 -15.09 0.38
N PHE A 203 -14.87 -15.37 -0.08
CA PHE A 203 -15.95 -14.39 -0.15
C PHE A 203 -17.30 -14.94 0.33
N ASP A 204 -17.47 -16.25 0.54
CA ASP A 204 -18.75 -16.85 0.99
C ASP A 204 -19.27 -16.20 2.28
N ALA A 205 -18.41 -15.95 3.28
CA ALA A 205 -18.83 -15.32 4.53
C ALA A 205 -19.19 -13.83 4.35
N LEU A 206 -18.52 -13.14 3.43
CA LEU A 206 -18.82 -11.74 3.08
C LEU A 206 -20.17 -11.65 2.36
N ALA A 207 -20.42 -12.51 1.38
CA ALA A 207 -21.69 -12.58 0.65
C ALA A 207 -22.87 -12.96 1.55
N ALA A 208 -22.64 -13.89 2.50
CA ALA A 208 -23.64 -14.32 3.46
C ALA A 208 -23.97 -13.26 4.51
N ALA A 209 -23.13 -12.24 4.69
CA ALA A 209 -23.38 -11.15 5.64
C ALA A 209 -24.48 -10.20 5.17
N ASP A 210 -24.68 -10.06 3.85
CA ASP A 210 -25.79 -9.30 3.25
C ASP A 210 -27.13 -9.93 3.65
N LYS A 211 -27.73 -9.33 4.68
CA LYS A 211 -28.96 -9.77 5.34
C LYS A 211 -29.86 -8.59 5.71
N VAL A 212 -29.33 -7.37 5.67
CA VAL A 212 -29.96 -6.17 6.17
C VAL A 212 -30.28 -5.23 5.01
N GLY A 213 -31.56 -4.89 4.88
CA GLY A 213 -32.10 -3.96 3.92
C GLY A 213 -33.57 -3.71 4.24
N ILE A 214 -34.30 -2.96 3.39
CA ILE A 214 -35.70 -2.59 3.68
C ILE A 214 -36.59 -3.82 3.93
N ILE A 215 -36.32 -4.93 3.22
CA ILE A 215 -37.06 -6.20 3.36
C ILE A 215 -36.07 -7.39 3.38
N GLY A 216 -34.90 -7.22 4.00
CA GLY A 216 -33.82 -8.23 4.02
C GLY A 216 -32.70 -7.91 3.02
N ALA A 217 -31.94 -8.94 2.62
CA ALA A 217 -30.78 -8.80 1.74
C ALA A 217 -31.10 -7.99 0.46
N ASP A 218 -30.25 -7.04 0.13
CA ASP A 218 -30.44 -6.11 -1.01
C ASP A 218 -29.33 -6.20 -2.07
N GLY A 219 -28.37 -7.11 -1.87
CA GLY A 219 -27.23 -7.32 -2.76
C GLY A 219 -26.05 -6.40 -2.47
N GLN A 220 -26.12 -5.54 -1.44
CA GLN A 220 -25.01 -4.73 -0.95
C GLN A 220 -24.46 -5.35 0.32
N ILE A 221 -23.13 -5.47 0.41
CA ILE A 221 -22.45 -5.87 1.64
C ILE A 221 -21.92 -4.60 2.30
N THR A 222 -22.41 -4.28 3.48
CA THR A 222 -21.98 -3.12 4.27
C THR A 222 -21.01 -3.52 5.38
N LEU A 223 -20.16 -2.59 5.83
CA LEU A 223 -19.31 -2.84 7.00
C LEU A 223 -20.16 -3.07 8.27
N GLU A 224 -21.36 -2.50 8.33
CA GLU A 224 -22.32 -2.66 9.42
C GLU A 224 -22.85 -4.10 9.49
N GLU A 225 -23.10 -4.73 8.35
CA GLU A 225 -23.46 -6.15 8.27
C GLU A 225 -22.29 -7.07 8.64
N LEU A 226 -21.09 -6.78 8.12
CA LEU A 226 -19.89 -7.54 8.49
C LEU A 226 -19.62 -7.48 10.00
N ALA A 227 -19.99 -6.38 10.67
CA ALA A 227 -19.86 -6.26 12.12
C ALA A 227 -20.78 -7.20 12.91
N GLN A 228 -21.87 -7.69 12.29
CA GLN A 228 -22.81 -8.63 12.92
C GLN A 228 -22.36 -10.10 12.82
N VAL A 229 -21.33 -10.39 12.02
CA VAL A 229 -20.82 -11.76 11.83
C VAL A 229 -19.66 -12.00 12.79
N ASP A 230 -19.95 -12.63 13.92
CA ASP A 230 -18.94 -13.08 14.88
C ASP A 230 -18.09 -14.19 14.26
N LEU A 231 -16.76 -14.09 14.33
CA LEU A 231 -15.85 -15.06 13.72
C LEU A 231 -15.99 -16.46 14.34
N THR A 232 -16.48 -16.57 15.57
CA THR A 232 -16.74 -17.87 16.22
C THR A 232 -17.89 -18.65 15.60
N GLN A 233 -18.70 -18.00 14.75
CA GLN A 233 -19.80 -18.62 14.00
C GLN A 233 -19.36 -19.13 12.63
N LEU A 234 -18.14 -18.79 12.19
CA LEU A 234 -17.57 -19.22 10.92
C LEU A 234 -16.82 -20.55 11.09
N PRO A 235 -16.51 -21.27 9.99
CA PRO A 235 -15.71 -22.48 10.06
C PRO A 235 -14.39 -22.22 10.81
N PRO A 236 -14.01 -23.07 11.80
CA PRO A 236 -12.89 -22.79 12.69
C PRO A 236 -11.51 -22.84 12.00
N ASP A 237 -11.45 -23.36 10.77
CA ASP A 237 -10.28 -23.38 9.89
C ASP A 237 -10.23 -22.18 8.92
N GLN A 238 -11.14 -21.20 9.07
CA GLN A 238 -11.20 -19.97 8.29
C GLN A 238 -11.23 -18.76 9.21
N TYR A 239 -10.80 -17.61 8.69
CA TYR A 239 -10.74 -16.33 9.40
C TYR A 239 -9.91 -16.37 10.69
N ASN A 240 -8.72 -16.97 10.58
CA ASN A 240 -7.78 -17.08 11.69
C ASN A 240 -7.16 -15.72 12.02
N THR A 241 -7.33 -15.29 13.27
CA THR A 241 -6.85 -13.98 13.75
C THR A 241 -5.43 -14.04 14.32
N GLY A 242 -4.87 -15.24 14.50
CA GLY A 242 -3.59 -15.46 15.16
C GLY A 242 -3.53 -14.76 16.53
N GLY A 243 -2.58 -13.84 16.68
CA GLY A 243 -2.41 -13.05 17.91
C GLY A 243 -3.35 -11.85 18.07
N ALA A 244 -4.19 -11.54 17.07
CA ALA A 244 -5.00 -10.32 17.03
C ALA A 244 -6.28 -10.43 17.88
N SER A 245 -6.14 -10.46 19.21
CA SER A 245 -7.24 -10.63 20.18
C SER A 245 -8.36 -9.58 20.14
N LYS A 246 -8.18 -8.48 19.40
CA LYS A 246 -9.18 -7.42 19.19
C LYS A 246 -10.05 -7.64 17.95
N VAL A 247 -9.71 -8.61 17.10
CA VAL A 247 -10.47 -8.93 15.90
C VAL A 247 -11.54 -9.96 16.28
N ARG A 248 -12.82 -9.55 16.24
CA ARG A 248 -13.94 -10.37 16.75
C ARG A 248 -15.00 -10.70 15.72
N ASN A 249 -15.19 -9.84 14.74
CA ASN A 249 -16.18 -10.01 13.66
C ASN A 249 -15.53 -9.80 12.29
N LEU A 250 -16.28 -10.06 11.21
CA LEU A 250 -15.77 -9.90 9.84
C LEU A 250 -15.36 -8.45 9.53
N ARG A 251 -16.04 -7.43 10.07
CA ARG A 251 -15.62 -6.03 9.87
C ARG A 251 -14.23 -5.79 10.45
N ASP A 252 -13.98 -6.25 11.68
CA ASP A 252 -12.67 -6.13 12.31
C ASP A 252 -11.60 -6.87 11.49
N PHE A 253 -11.95 -8.05 10.96
CA PHE A 253 -11.06 -8.89 10.19
C PHE A 253 -10.62 -8.23 8.88
N VAL A 254 -11.59 -7.79 8.07
CA VAL A 254 -11.29 -7.06 6.82
C VAL A 254 -10.55 -5.75 7.12
N THR A 255 -10.92 -5.04 8.19
CA THR A 255 -10.19 -3.83 8.61
C THR A 255 -8.74 -4.12 9.01
N ALA A 256 -8.45 -5.28 9.59
CA ALA A 256 -7.09 -5.70 9.90
C ALA A 256 -6.30 -6.01 8.62
N LEU A 257 -6.90 -6.73 7.67
CA LEU A 257 -6.31 -7.03 6.37
C LEU A 257 -5.96 -5.78 5.56
N VAL A 258 -6.80 -4.72 5.62
CA VAL A 258 -6.52 -3.42 4.96
C VAL A 258 -5.15 -2.85 5.35
N ARG A 259 -4.60 -3.18 6.52
CA ARG A 259 -3.27 -2.72 6.95
C ARG A 259 -2.10 -3.40 6.24
N THR A 260 -2.40 -4.40 5.42
CA THR A 260 -1.39 -5.22 4.73
C THR A 260 -1.40 -5.02 3.22
N VAL A 261 -2.28 -4.15 2.70
CA VAL A 261 -2.41 -3.89 1.24
C VAL A 261 -1.20 -3.18 0.65
N GLY A 262 -0.40 -2.49 1.48
CA GLY A 262 0.76 -1.73 1.02
C GLY A 262 2.01 -2.62 0.92
N HIS A 263 2.57 -2.68 -0.28
CA HIS A 263 3.79 -3.42 -0.64
C HIS A 263 4.87 -2.49 -1.20
N TYR A 264 6.04 -3.08 -1.42
CA TYR A 264 7.26 -2.43 -1.85
C TYR A 264 7.85 -3.12 -3.07
N ARG A 265 8.08 -2.39 -4.17
CA ARG A 265 8.68 -2.90 -5.42
C ARG A 265 8.01 -4.19 -5.92
N GLY A 266 6.68 -4.15 -6.09
CA GLY A 266 5.90 -5.34 -6.47
C GLY A 266 5.49 -6.15 -5.25
N GLN A 267 6.26 -7.20 -4.92
CA GLN A 267 5.96 -8.19 -3.88
C GLN A 267 6.84 -8.06 -2.63
N GLY A 268 7.71 -7.05 -2.58
CA GLY A 268 8.49 -6.76 -1.37
C GLY A 268 7.58 -6.26 -0.26
N GLU A 269 7.98 -6.50 0.97
CA GLU A 269 7.18 -6.22 2.15
C GLU A 269 7.75 -5.03 2.92
N CYS A 270 6.89 -4.40 3.72
CA CYS A 270 7.31 -3.50 4.78
C CYS A 270 6.69 -4.02 6.07
N ALA A 271 7.32 -3.78 7.21
CA ALA A 271 6.71 -4.04 8.51
C ALA A 271 5.59 -3.03 8.77
N PRO A 272 4.30 -3.46 8.85
CA PRO A 272 3.21 -2.54 9.12
C PRO A 272 3.11 -2.23 10.61
N ARG A 273 2.97 -0.96 10.96
CA ARG A 273 2.75 -0.48 12.33
C ARG A 273 1.48 0.34 12.44
N VAL A 274 0.63 -0.04 13.40
CA VAL A 274 -0.56 0.72 13.77
C VAL A 274 -0.15 2.00 14.49
N ARG A 275 -0.75 3.13 14.10
CA ARG A 275 -0.63 4.42 14.79
C ARG A 275 -1.97 4.94 15.25
#